data_AF-A0A5E4HTE4-F1
#
_entry.id   AF-A0A5E4HTE4-F1
#
_cell.length_a   1.000
_cell.length_b   1.000
_cell.length_c   1.000
_cell.angle_alpha   90.00
_cell.angle_beta   90.00
_cell.angle_gamma   90.00
#
_symmetry.space_group_name_H-M   'P 1'
#
loop_
_entity.id
_entity.type
_entity.pdbx_description
1 polymer ?
#
loop_
_entity_poly.entity_id
_entity_poly.type
_entity_poly.pdbx_seq_one_letter_code
_entity_poly.pdbx_strand_id
1 'polypeptide(L)'
;MLLGLLISGSVFISGCVQEKALTVLNDTPVVQPTTFTKKTPTVEITAYIEKTPTMQPTTSTEIYCVSNETGKKMSLSEAREIAKNSDIGDQGTLKDTYSCNEGTSTWWIDMKPTIEQYACNPAYVVNINTKEVEINWRCTESVIRWP
;
A
#
# COMPACT_ATOMS: atom_id res chain seq x y z
N MET A 1 34.72 -54.97 -38.75
CA MET A 1 36.04 -54.50 -38.24
C MET A 1 35.73 -53.34 -37.32
N LEU A 2 35.65 -53.55 -35.99
CA LEU A 2 36.72 -53.27 -35.00
C LEU A 2 37.32 -51.87 -35.17
N LEU A 3 37.59 -51.04 -34.17
CA LEU A 3 37.47 -50.99 -32.71
C LEU A 3 38.15 -49.63 -32.37
N GLY A 4 37.69 -48.83 -31.42
CA GLY A 4 38.49 -47.64 -31.06
C GLY A 4 37.84 -46.61 -30.15
N LEU A 5 37.46 -47.04 -28.94
CA LEU A 5 37.21 -46.21 -27.77
C LEU A 5 38.50 -45.47 -27.37
N LEU A 6 38.45 -44.17 -27.03
CA LEU A 6 39.28 -43.60 -25.97
C LEU A 6 38.58 -42.40 -25.31
N ILE A 7 38.53 -42.49 -23.99
CA ILE A 7 37.82 -41.65 -23.03
C ILE A 7 38.85 -40.69 -22.43
N SER A 8 38.55 -39.39 -22.34
CA SER A 8 39.20 -38.41 -21.45
C SER A 8 38.38 -37.13 -21.51
N GLY A 9 37.91 -36.48 -20.44
CA GLY A 9 38.00 -36.68 -19.01
C GLY A 9 37.18 -35.54 -18.42
N SER A 10 36.28 -35.85 -17.48
CA SER A 10 35.35 -34.90 -16.89
C SER A 10 36.05 -33.98 -15.89
N VAL A 11 35.85 -32.66 -16.00
CA VAL A 11 36.09 -31.71 -14.90
C VAL A 11 34.73 -31.18 -14.46
N PHE A 12 34.19 -31.78 -13.40
CA PHE A 12 33.04 -31.24 -12.68
C PHE A 12 33.53 -30.19 -11.69
N ILE A 13 33.31 -28.92 -11.99
CA ILE A 13 33.45 -27.86 -10.99
C ILE A 13 32.18 -27.93 -10.14
N SER A 14 32.29 -28.63 -9.01
CA SER A 14 31.32 -28.63 -7.93
C SER A 14 31.28 -27.25 -7.29
N GLY A 15 30.35 -26.41 -7.73
CA GLY A 15 29.98 -25.16 -7.09
C GLY A 15 28.70 -25.36 -6.28
N CYS A 16 28.84 -25.70 -5.00
CA CYS A 16 27.73 -25.71 -4.05
C CYS A 16 27.24 -24.27 -3.80
N VAL A 17 26.21 -23.82 -4.52
CA VAL A 17 25.39 -22.70 -4.06
C VAL A 17 24.43 -23.27 -3.02
N GLN A 18 24.77 -23.04 -1.75
CA GLN A 18 23.98 -23.43 -0.60
C GLN A 18 22.65 -22.65 -0.61
N GLU A 19 21.56 -23.39 -0.80
CA GLU A 19 20.22 -22.95 -0.43
C GLU A 19 20.18 -22.73 1.08
N LYS A 20 20.10 -21.46 1.50
CA LYS A 20 19.91 -21.13 2.91
C LYS A 20 18.45 -21.38 3.27
N ALA A 21 18.16 -22.62 3.69
CA ALA A 21 16.90 -22.98 4.32
C ALA A 21 16.72 -22.15 5.60
N LEU A 22 15.69 -21.32 5.64
CA LEU A 22 15.29 -20.58 6.83
C LEU A 22 14.54 -21.56 7.75
N THR A 23 15.25 -22.21 8.66
CA THR A 23 14.64 -23.01 9.72
C THR A 23 13.95 -22.10 10.73
N VAL A 24 12.62 -22.16 10.77
CA VAL A 24 11.78 -21.64 11.83
C VAL A 24 12.12 -22.39 13.13
N LEU A 25 12.85 -21.74 14.04
CA LEU A 25 13.06 -22.23 15.40
C LEU A 25 11.79 -21.95 16.21
N ASN A 26 10.92 -22.94 16.30
CA ASN A 26 9.87 -22.97 17.33
C ASN A 26 10.53 -23.30 18.67
N ASP A 27 10.96 -22.27 19.39
CA ASP A 27 11.31 -22.43 20.80
C ASP A 27 10.05 -22.80 21.57
N THR A 28 9.98 -24.07 21.99
CA THR A 28 8.98 -24.58 22.90
C THR A 28 9.37 -24.15 24.31
N PRO A 29 8.64 -23.24 24.98
CA PRO A 29 8.97 -22.90 26.36
C PRO A 29 8.63 -24.07 27.29
N VAL A 30 9.66 -24.52 28.02
CA VAL A 30 9.54 -25.46 29.14
C VAL A 30 8.69 -24.80 30.23
N VAL A 31 7.42 -25.23 30.34
CA VAL A 31 6.52 -24.80 31.40
C VAL A 31 6.93 -25.48 32.70
N GLN A 32 7.49 -24.71 33.63
CA GLN A 32 7.66 -25.12 35.03
C GLN A 32 6.30 -25.01 35.76
N PRO A 33 5.96 -25.95 36.67
CA PRO A 33 4.73 -25.89 37.44
C PRO A 33 4.83 -24.82 38.54
N THR A 34 4.20 -23.68 38.33
CA THR A 34 4.04 -22.64 39.36
C THR A 34 2.79 -22.89 40.20
N THR A 35 2.99 -23.01 41.52
CA THR A 35 1.97 -23.20 42.55
C THR A 35 0.92 -22.09 42.51
N PHE A 36 -0.35 -22.46 42.26
CA PHE A 36 -1.49 -21.54 42.21
C PHE A 36 -1.91 -21.16 43.64
N THR A 37 -1.48 -19.98 44.10
CA THR A 37 -2.02 -19.38 45.33
C THR A 37 -3.29 -18.61 44.98
N LYS A 38 -4.45 -19.18 45.31
CA LYS A 38 -5.77 -18.56 45.16
C LYS A 38 -5.88 -17.33 46.06
N LYS A 39 -5.62 -16.14 45.53
CA LYS A 39 -6.00 -14.87 46.16
C LYS A 39 -7.35 -14.43 45.60
N THR A 40 -8.28 -14.22 46.52
CA THR A 40 -9.62 -13.67 46.29
C THR A 40 -9.52 -12.31 45.59
N PRO A 41 -10.10 -12.11 44.40
CA PRO A 41 -10.15 -10.80 43.78
C PRO A 41 -11.26 -9.99 44.46
N THR A 42 -10.84 -8.92 45.13
CA THR A 42 -11.73 -7.81 45.52
C THR A 42 -12.22 -7.16 44.23
N VAL A 43 -13.53 -7.23 44.01
CA VAL A 43 -14.21 -6.66 42.85
C VAL A 43 -14.28 -5.14 43.04
N GLU A 44 -13.37 -4.41 42.40
CA GLU A 44 -13.52 -2.97 42.20
C GLU A 44 -14.39 -2.76 40.95
N ILE A 45 -15.63 -2.35 41.16
CA ILE A 45 -16.60 -2.03 40.11
C ILE A 45 -16.25 -0.63 39.58
N THR A 46 -15.24 -0.53 38.72
CA THR A 46 -15.04 0.66 37.90
C THR A 46 -16.06 0.62 36.77
N ALA A 47 -17.09 1.47 36.87
CA ALA A 47 -18.06 1.71 35.82
C ALA A 47 -17.33 2.12 34.54
N TYR A 48 -17.29 1.21 33.57
CA TYR A 48 -16.89 1.50 32.20
C TYR A 48 -17.99 2.37 31.59
N ILE A 49 -17.69 3.65 31.38
CA ILE A 49 -18.47 4.45 30.44
C ILE A 49 -18.13 3.89 29.07
N GLU A 50 -18.98 3.00 28.58
CA GLU A 50 -19.01 2.56 27.19
C GLU A 50 -19.22 3.82 26.34
N LYS A 51 -18.12 4.35 25.78
CA LYS A 51 -18.21 5.39 24.76
C LYS A 51 -18.83 4.74 23.54
N THR A 52 -20.16 4.81 23.46
CA THR A 52 -20.89 4.62 22.21
C THR A 52 -20.21 5.48 21.16
N PRO A 53 -19.63 4.91 20.08
CA PRO A 53 -19.23 5.72 18.96
C PRO A 53 -20.50 6.37 18.44
N THR A 54 -20.62 7.67 18.67
CA THR A 54 -21.60 8.52 17.99
C THR A 54 -21.34 8.37 16.50
N MET A 55 -22.06 7.45 15.86
CA MET A 55 -22.27 7.43 14.42
C MET A 55 -22.98 8.73 14.09
N GLN A 56 -22.19 9.78 13.90
CA GLN A 56 -22.69 11.03 13.36
C GLN A 56 -23.23 10.68 11.97
N PRO A 57 -24.52 10.94 11.69
CA PRO A 57 -25.05 10.80 10.36
C PRO A 57 -24.43 11.95 9.57
N THR A 58 -23.23 11.71 9.06
CA THR A 58 -22.64 12.59 8.09
C THR A 58 -23.40 12.28 6.82
N THR A 59 -24.49 13.00 6.58
CA THR A 59 -25.02 13.24 5.24
C THR A 59 -23.96 14.02 4.44
N SER A 60 -22.79 13.39 4.27
CA SER A 60 -21.81 13.73 3.27
C SER A 60 -22.37 13.11 2.01
N THR A 61 -22.83 13.96 1.08
CA THR A 61 -23.18 13.52 -0.27
C THR A 61 -21.92 12.91 -0.87
N GLU A 62 -21.81 11.59 -0.79
CA GLU A 62 -20.66 10.86 -1.27
C GLU A 62 -20.65 10.96 -2.81
N ILE A 63 -19.54 11.46 -3.35
CA ILE A 63 -19.36 11.69 -4.78
C ILE A 63 -18.70 10.46 -5.39
N TYR A 64 -19.21 10.01 -6.53
CA TYR A 64 -18.75 8.83 -7.24
C TYR A 64 -18.21 9.19 -8.62
N CYS A 65 -17.18 8.46 -9.05
CA CYS A 65 -16.73 8.41 -10.43
C CYS A 65 -17.07 7.04 -11.00
N VAL A 66 -17.56 6.99 -12.23
CA VAL A 66 -17.97 5.75 -12.91
C VAL A 66 -17.08 5.56 -14.13
N SER A 67 -16.51 4.38 -14.27
CA SER A 67 -15.76 3.98 -15.47
C SER A 67 -16.72 3.81 -16.64
N ASN A 68 -16.49 4.53 -17.74
CA ASN A 68 -17.24 4.32 -18.99
C ASN A 68 -16.87 3.00 -19.68
N GLU A 69 -15.69 2.45 -19.36
CA GLU A 69 -15.21 1.19 -19.92
C GLU A 69 -15.89 -0.02 -19.27
N THR A 70 -15.98 -0.04 -17.94
CA THR A 70 -16.41 -1.25 -17.19
C THR A 70 -17.68 -1.07 -16.39
N GLY A 71 -18.18 0.17 -16.23
CA GLY A 71 -19.27 0.50 -15.31
C GLY A 71 -18.91 0.42 -13.83
N LYS A 72 -17.64 0.09 -13.48
CA LYS A 72 -17.18 0.13 -12.09
C LYS A 72 -17.28 1.54 -11.55
N LYS A 73 -17.65 1.67 -10.28
CA LYS A 73 -17.71 2.94 -9.56
C LYS A 73 -16.75 2.97 -8.38
N MET A 74 -16.24 4.15 -8.06
CA MET A 74 -15.40 4.41 -6.89
C MET A 74 -15.78 5.75 -6.29
N SER A 75 -15.98 5.81 -4.98
CA SER A 75 -16.23 7.09 -4.31
C SER A 75 -14.95 7.91 -4.14
N LEU A 76 -15.09 9.21 -3.99
CA LEU A 76 -13.94 10.09 -3.72
C LEU A 76 -13.24 9.74 -2.40
N SER A 77 -14.00 9.36 -1.38
CA SER A 77 -13.46 8.90 -0.08
C SER A 77 -12.59 7.67 -0.26
N GLU A 78 -13.09 6.66 -0.98
CA GLU A 78 -12.34 5.44 -1.31
C GLU A 78 -11.07 5.78 -2.12
N ALA A 79 -11.16 6.65 -3.13
CA ALA A 79 -10.00 7.06 -3.92
C ALA A 79 -8.93 7.75 -3.07
N ARG A 80 -9.33 8.61 -2.12
CA ARG A 80 -8.42 9.27 -1.19
C ARG A 80 -7.75 8.27 -0.25
N GLU A 81 -8.47 7.26 0.20
CA GLU A 81 -7.93 6.21 1.05
C GLU A 81 -6.90 5.35 0.30
N ILE A 82 -7.22 4.93 -0.93
CA ILE A 82 -6.30 4.20 -1.80
C ILE A 82 -5.03 5.02 -2.06
N ALA A 83 -5.15 6.30 -2.38
CA ALA A 83 -3.99 7.17 -2.62
C ALA A 83 -3.08 7.26 -1.37
N LYS A 84 -3.66 7.50 -0.18
CA LYS A 84 -2.91 7.60 1.08
C LYS A 84 -2.19 6.32 1.46
N ASN A 85 -2.82 5.16 1.20
CA ASN A 85 -2.32 3.86 1.61
C ASN A 85 -1.44 3.18 0.53
N SER A 86 -1.21 3.85 -0.60
CA SER A 86 -0.30 3.35 -1.65
C SER A 86 1.17 3.52 -1.27
N ASP A 87 2.05 2.79 -1.95
CA ASP A 87 3.52 2.88 -1.77
C ASP A 87 4.09 4.28 -2.05
N ILE A 88 3.30 5.17 -2.67
CA ILE A 88 3.68 6.55 -2.99
C ILE A 88 2.87 7.58 -2.19
N GLY A 89 2.03 7.13 -1.25
CA GLY A 89 1.11 8.00 -0.49
C GLY A 89 1.79 9.00 0.46
N ASP A 90 3.08 8.79 0.76
CA ASP A 90 3.91 9.69 1.57
C ASP A 90 4.61 10.79 0.76
N GLN A 91 4.49 10.78 -0.57
CA GLN A 91 5.10 11.79 -1.45
C GLN A 91 4.39 13.14 -1.42
N GLY A 92 3.25 13.25 -0.72
CA GLY A 92 2.56 14.51 -0.51
C GLY A 92 1.18 14.37 0.13
N THR A 93 0.63 15.52 0.52
CA THR A 93 -0.68 15.62 1.18
C THR A 93 -1.78 15.90 0.15
N LEU A 94 -2.84 15.10 0.15
CA LEU A 94 -4.03 15.31 -0.69
C LEU A 94 -4.70 16.67 -0.39
N LYS A 95 -5.09 17.38 -1.45
CA LYS A 95 -5.91 18.60 -1.39
C LYS A 95 -7.39 18.26 -1.59
N ASP A 96 -8.26 19.24 -1.36
CA ASP A 96 -9.71 19.10 -1.57
C ASP A 96 -10.12 19.22 -3.04
N THR A 97 -9.22 19.63 -3.94
CA THR A 97 -9.49 19.68 -5.38
C THR A 97 -9.31 18.31 -6.02
N TYR A 98 -10.31 17.91 -6.80
CA TYR A 98 -10.34 16.62 -7.50
C TYR A 98 -11.12 16.73 -8.80
N SER A 99 -10.92 15.74 -9.68
CA SER A 99 -11.75 15.55 -10.87
C SER A 99 -11.86 14.07 -11.20
N CYS A 100 -13.04 13.67 -11.69
CA CYS A 100 -13.30 12.35 -12.22
C CYS A 100 -13.08 12.39 -13.73
N ASN A 101 -12.29 11.46 -14.27
CA ASN A 101 -12.22 11.20 -15.69
C ASN A 101 -12.80 9.81 -15.97
N GLU A 102 -14.08 9.77 -16.30
CA GLU A 102 -14.84 8.55 -16.60
C GLU A 102 -14.30 7.83 -17.84
N GLY A 103 -13.77 8.59 -18.81
CA GLY A 103 -13.23 8.07 -20.07
C GLY A 103 -11.94 7.27 -19.89
N THR A 104 -11.09 7.68 -18.95
CA THR A 104 -9.86 6.95 -18.58
C THR A 104 -10.04 6.11 -17.32
N SER A 105 -11.23 6.11 -16.72
CA SER A 105 -11.53 5.42 -15.47
C SER A 105 -10.59 5.84 -14.33
N THR A 106 -10.32 7.15 -14.18
CA THR A 106 -9.38 7.64 -13.16
C THR A 106 -9.96 8.75 -12.30
N TRP A 107 -9.70 8.69 -11.00
CA TRP A 107 -9.78 9.83 -10.09
C TRP A 107 -8.47 10.62 -10.12
N TRP A 108 -8.57 11.94 -10.24
CA TRP A 108 -7.45 12.87 -10.10
C TRP A 108 -7.67 13.66 -8.83
N ILE A 109 -6.75 13.58 -7.88
CA ILE A 109 -6.83 14.33 -6.62
C ILE A 109 -5.55 15.13 -6.50
N ASP A 110 -5.65 16.45 -6.56
CA ASP A 110 -4.46 17.28 -6.47
C ASP A 110 -3.78 17.06 -5.12
N MET A 111 -2.46 17.22 -5.10
CA MET A 111 -1.70 17.13 -3.86
C MET A 111 -0.77 18.33 -3.68
N LYS A 112 -0.31 18.49 -2.45
CA LYS A 112 0.88 19.27 -2.13
C LYS A 112 2.04 18.29 -1.98
N PRO A 113 3.03 18.30 -2.88
CA PRO A 113 4.12 17.35 -2.80
C PRO A 113 5.05 17.67 -1.63
N THR A 114 5.72 16.64 -1.11
CA THR A 114 6.80 16.80 -0.12
C THR A 114 8.02 17.49 -0.72
N ILE A 115 8.27 17.28 -2.03
CA ILE A 115 9.30 17.96 -2.80
C ILE A 115 8.62 18.76 -3.91
N GLU A 116 8.71 20.09 -3.83
CA GLU A 116 8.10 20.97 -4.83
C GLU A 116 8.88 20.93 -6.15
N GLN A 117 8.14 20.93 -7.26
CA GLN A 117 8.69 21.10 -8.61
C GLN A 117 8.17 22.42 -9.18
N TYR A 118 9.11 23.23 -9.69
CA TYR A 118 8.76 24.53 -10.24
C TYR A 118 7.80 24.40 -11.42
N ALA A 119 6.76 25.24 -11.42
CA ALA A 119 5.74 25.31 -12.46
C ALA A 119 4.97 23.99 -12.69
N CYS A 120 4.84 23.13 -11.67
CA CYS A 120 4.09 21.89 -11.74
C CYS A 120 2.93 21.81 -10.75
N ASN A 121 1.83 21.17 -11.16
CA ASN A 121 0.64 20.92 -10.34
C ASN A 121 0.35 19.42 -10.25
N PRO A 122 0.96 18.70 -9.27
CA PRO A 122 0.84 17.26 -9.17
C PRO A 122 -0.53 16.82 -8.65
N ALA A 123 -0.97 15.64 -9.10
CA ALA A 123 -2.13 14.94 -8.60
C ALA A 123 -1.81 13.45 -8.39
N TYR A 124 -2.41 12.84 -7.37
CA TYR A 124 -2.55 11.39 -7.33
C TYR A 124 -3.64 11.00 -8.33
N VAL A 125 -3.29 10.08 -9.24
CA VAL A 125 -4.21 9.51 -10.21
C VAL A 125 -4.48 8.08 -9.79
N VAL A 126 -5.74 7.80 -9.43
CA VAL A 126 -6.19 6.48 -8.96
C VAL A 126 -7.04 5.85 -10.04
N ASN A 127 -6.63 4.68 -10.52
CA ASN A 127 -7.40 3.93 -11.50
C ASN A 127 -8.58 3.20 -10.82
N ILE A 128 -9.80 3.44 -11.31
CA ILE A 128 -11.03 2.87 -10.77
C ILE A 128 -11.08 1.35 -10.97
N ASN A 129 -10.57 0.88 -12.10
CA ASN A 129 -10.64 -0.50 -12.54
C ASN A 129 -9.60 -1.39 -11.85
N THR A 130 -8.36 -0.91 -11.74
CA THR A 130 -7.19 -1.66 -11.23
C THR A 130 -6.81 -1.31 -9.80
N LYS A 131 -7.28 -0.17 -9.26
CA LYS A 131 -6.89 0.39 -7.96
C LYS A 131 -5.42 0.82 -7.87
N GLU A 132 -4.72 0.88 -9.00
CA GLU A 132 -3.35 1.40 -9.08
C GLU A 132 -3.32 2.91 -8.87
N VAL A 133 -2.20 3.39 -8.32
CA VAL A 133 -1.98 4.81 -8.01
C VAL A 133 -0.69 5.26 -8.67
N GLU A 134 -0.75 6.40 -9.34
CA GLU A 134 0.42 7.10 -9.87
C GLU A 134 0.38 8.58 -9.49
N ILE A 135 1.52 9.27 -9.62
CA ILE A 135 1.58 10.73 -9.53
C ILE A 135 1.75 11.29 -10.93
N ASN A 136 0.83 12.15 -11.33
CA ASN A 136 0.92 12.88 -12.59
C ASN A 136 1.33 14.33 -12.35
N TRP A 137 2.49 14.72 -12.86
CA TRP A 137 3.03 16.08 -12.79
C TRP A 137 2.61 16.88 -14.02
N ARG A 138 1.53 17.66 -13.88
CA ARG A 138 1.09 18.60 -14.92
C ARG A 138 1.92 19.87 -14.83
N CYS A 139 3.04 19.91 -15.54
CA CYS A 139 3.95 21.04 -15.59
C CYS A 139 3.64 21.97 -16.76
N THR A 140 3.72 23.27 -16.52
CA THR A 140 3.74 24.27 -17.59
C THR A 140 5.18 24.65 -17.87
N GLU A 141 5.58 24.64 -19.14
CA GLU A 141 6.82 25.29 -19.54
C GLU A 141 6.68 26.79 -19.27
N SER A 142 7.19 27.26 -18.14
CA SER A 142 7.48 28.68 -18.00
C SER A 142 8.56 28.98 -19.02
N VAL A 143 8.25 29.75 -20.07
CA VAL A 143 9.28 30.33 -20.94
C VAL A 143 10.17 31.16 -20.03
N ILE A 144 11.33 30.59 -19.71
CA ILE A 144 12.37 31.29 -19.01
C ILE A 144 12.94 32.30 -20.00
N ARG A 145 12.32 33.49 -20.09
CA ARG A 145 12.97 34.65 -20.68
C ARG A 145 13.85 35.27 -19.61
N TRP A 146 15.03 34.69 -19.38
CA TRP A 146 16.11 35.44 -18.73
C TRP A 146 16.61 36.50 -19.73
N PRO A 147 16.86 37.74 -19.28
CA PRO A 147 17.48 38.80 -20.08
C PRO A 147 18.93 38.48 -20.49
#